data_AF-Q7RM06-F1
#
_entry.id   AF-Q7RM06-F1
#
_cell.length_a   1.000
_cell.length_b   1.000
_cell.length_c   1.000
_cell.angle_alpha   90.00
_cell.angle_beta   90.00
_cell.angle_gamma   90.00
#
_symmetry.space_group_name_H-M   'P 1'
#
loop_
_entity.id
_entity.type
_entity.pdbx_description
1 polymer ?
#
loop_
_entity_poly.entity_id
_entity_poly.type
_entity_poly.pdbx_seq_one_letter_code
_entity_poly.pdbx_strand_id
1 'polypeptide(L)'
;MNDCIILNLFLELFCLFCNVASYDELASYPSFLDERVVNIVLRPQNLIFGIMGVIHPNVLENFSINIPVSAIEINLDALLNVLFI
;
A
#
# COMPACT_ATOMS: atom_id res chain seq x y z
N MET A 1 -7.06 -7.76 -13.75
CA MET A 1 -8.03 -6.79 -13.20
C MET A 1 -8.44 -7.12 -11.76
N ASN A 2 -8.23 -8.36 -11.28
CA ASN A 2 -8.70 -8.81 -9.96
C ASN A 2 -7.74 -8.48 -8.80
N ASP A 3 -6.44 -8.33 -9.06
CA ASP A 3 -5.43 -8.18 -7.98
C ASP A 3 -5.43 -6.79 -7.32
N CYS A 4 -5.78 -5.74 -8.07
CA CYS A 4 -6.02 -4.41 -7.50
C CYS A 4 -7.27 -4.35 -6.63
N ILE A 5 -8.30 -5.16 -6.93
CA ILE A 5 -9.57 -5.13 -6.21
C ILE A 5 -9.38 -5.67 -4.79
N ILE A 6 -8.59 -6.75 -4.63
CA ILE A 6 -8.31 -7.34 -3.31
C ILE A 6 -7.53 -6.37 -2.42
N LEU A 7 -6.51 -5.70 -2.96
CA LEU A 7 -5.75 -4.68 -2.22
C LEU A 7 -6.62 -3.52 -1.77
N ASN A 8 -7.46 -3.02 -2.67
CA ASN A 8 -8.31 -1.87 -2.36
C ASN A 8 -9.33 -2.22 -1.28
N LEU A 9 -9.93 -3.42 -1.35
CA LEU A 9 -10.88 -3.90 -0.34
C LEU A 9 -10.22 -4.09 1.03
N PHE A 10 -8.98 -4.62 1.07
CA PHE A 10 -8.24 -4.78 2.32
C PHE A 10 -7.94 -3.43 2.96
N LEU A 11 -7.52 -2.43 2.18
CA LEU A 11 -7.27 -1.10 2.70
C LEU A 11 -8.54 -0.37 3.10
N GLU A 12 -9.64 -0.48 2.37
CA GLU A 12 -10.91 0.10 2.80
C GLU A 12 -11.34 -0.43 4.17
N LEU A 13 -11.21 -1.74 4.40
CA LEU A 13 -11.41 -2.37 5.70
C LEU A 13 -10.42 -1.83 6.75
N PHE A 14 -9.13 -1.75 6.42
CA PHE A 14 -8.09 -1.26 7.34
C PHE A 14 -8.31 0.22 7.71
N CYS A 15 -8.66 1.07 6.75
CA CYS A 15 -9.01 2.47 6.96
C CYS A 15 -10.26 2.59 7.85
N LEU A 16 -11.26 1.72 7.68
CA LEU A 16 -12.45 1.70 8.54
C LEU A 16 -12.09 1.34 9.99
N PHE A 17 -11.17 0.40 10.20
CA PHE A 17 -10.70 0.01 11.54
C PHE A 17 -9.86 1.10 12.19
N CYS A 18 -8.96 1.73 11.44
CA CYS A 18 -8.05 2.74 12.00
C CYS A 18 -8.64 4.15 11.99
N ASN A 19 -9.73 4.43 11.26
CA ASN A 19 -10.38 5.73 11.05
C ASN A 19 -9.44 6.89 10.64
N VAL A 20 -8.24 6.56 10.16
CA VAL A 20 -7.09 7.50 10.10
C VAL A 20 -6.35 7.45 8.75
N ALA A 21 -6.60 6.46 7.89
CA ALA A 21 -5.85 6.29 6.65
C ALA A 21 -6.60 6.77 5.39
N SER A 22 -5.89 7.46 4.50
CA SER A 22 -6.31 7.87 3.15
C SER A 22 -5.21 7.52 2.13
N TYR A 23 -5.53 7.47 0.85
CA TYR A 23 -4.55 7.31 -0.23
C TYR A 23 -4.22 8.67 -0.85
N ASP A 24 -2.96 8.85 -1.27
CA ASP A 24 -2.50 10.03 -2.02
C ASP A 24 -1.98 9.61 -3.40
N GLU A 25 -2.08 10.52 -4.38
CA GLU A 25 -1.94 10.22 -5.79
C GLU A 25 -0.50 9.81 -6.17
N LEU A 26 -0.39 8.60 -6.73
CA LEU A 26 0.68 8.09 -7.58
C LEU A 26 2.10 8.29 -7.07
N ALA A 27 2.57 7.31 -6.29
CA ALA A 27 3.99 7.15 -6.06
C ALA A 27 4.65 6.44 -7.25
N SER A 28 5.96 6.62 -7.45
CA SER A 28 6.73 5.80 -8.39
C SER A 28 7.81 5.06 -7.61
N TYR A 29 7.73 3.73 -7.64
CA TYR A 29 8.70 2.85 -7.00
C TYR A 29 9.16 1.81 -8.02
N PRO A 30 10.47 1.60 -8.20
CA PRO A 30 11.00 0.70 -9.22
C PRO A 30 10.61 -0.77 -9.01
N SER A 31 10.24 -1.13 -7.77
CA SER A 31 9.78 -2.48 -7.43
C SER A 31 8.30 -2.73 -7.74
N PHE A 32 7.56 -1.69 -8.13
CA PHE A 32 6.13 -1.75 -8.38
C PHE A 32 5.82 -1.38 -9.83
N LEU A 33 4.66 -1.82 -10.31
CA LEU A 33 4.17 -1.43 -11.62
C LEU A 33 3.70 0.02 -11.58
N ASP A 34 4.14 0.81 -12.57
CA ASP A 34 3.74 2.20 -12.73
C ASP A 34 2.21 2.32 -12.73
N GLU A 35 1.72 3.43 -12.16
CA GLU A 35 0.29 3.74 -11.98
C GLU A 35 -0.52 2.74 -11.13
N ARG A 36 0.13 1.69 -10.61
CA ARG A 36 -0.48 0.68 -9.74
C ARG A 36 0.19 0.61 -8.37
N VAL A 37 0.64 1.75 -7.88
CA VAL A 37 1.22 1.90 -6.55
C VAL A 37 0.77 3.23 -5.97
N VAL A 38 0.41 3.20 -4.69
CA VAL A 38 -0.05 4.37 -3.94
C VAL A 38 0.60 4.41 -2.57
N ASN A 39 0.77 5.62 -2.04
CA ASN A 39 1.19 5.83 -0.68
C ASN A 39 -0.02 5.74 0.26
N ILE A 40 0.17 5.12 1.40
CA ILE A 40 -0.82 5.08 2.48
C ILE A 40 -0.48 6.24 3.43
N VAL A 41 -1.45 7.14 3.62
CA VAL A 41 -1.26 8.42 4.31
C VAL A 41 -2.17 8.52 5.53
N LEU A 42 -1.60 8.82 6.69
CA LEU A 42 -2.34 9.12 7.91
C LEU A 42 -2.86 10.56 7.89
N ARG A 43 -4.14 10.72 8.16
CA ARG A 43 -4.83 12.01 8.34
C ARG A 43 -5.12 12.23 9.82
N PRO A 44 -5.05 13.48 10.30
CA PRO A 44 -4.84 14.73 9.56
C PRO A 44 -3.38 15.10 9.29
N GLN A 45 -2.39 14.36 9.82
CA GLN A 45 -0.97 14.78 9.78
C GLN A 45 -0.34 14.73 8.37
N ASN A 46 -1.04 14.17 7.37
CA ASN A 46 -0.53 13.96 6.01
C ASN A 46 0.80 13.17 6.00
N LEU A 47 0.94 12.23 6.93
CA LEU A 47 2.14 11.43 7.10
C LEU A 47 2.03 10.15 6.26
N ILE A 48 2.95 9.96 5.31
CA ILE A 48 3.07 8.68 4.61
C ILE A 48 3.61 7.65 5.60
N PHE A 49 2.84 6.60 5.87
CA PHE A 49 3.23 5.53 6.78
C PHE A 49 3.37 4.18 6.09
N GLY A 50 3.13 4.11 4.78
CA GLY A 50 3.23 2.86 4.05
C GLY A 50 3.05 3.02 2.56
N ILE A 51 3.23 1.92 1.86
CA ILE A 51 3.06 1.79 0.41
C ILE A 51 2.23 0.55 0.11
N MET A 52 1.42 0.63 -0.94
CA MET A 52 0.68 -0.52 -1.45
C MET A 52 0.70 -0.51 -2.97
N GLY A 53 0.74 -1.68 -3.59
CA GLY A 53 0.67 -1.75 -5.03
C GLY A 53 0.92 -3.13 -5.61
N VAL A 54 0.91 -3.19 -6.93
CA VAL A 54 1.25 -4.39 -7.70
C VAL A 54 2.76 -4.41 -7.94
N ILE A 55 3.42 -5.52 -7.62
CA ILE A 55 4.86 -5.68 -7.83
C ILE A 55 5.18 -5.70 -9.33
N HIS A 56 6.29 -5.08 -9.71
CA HIS A 56 6.74 -5.03 -11.10
C HIS A 56 7.08 -6.44 -11.62
N PRO A 57 6.65 -6.84 -12.83
CA PRO A 57 6.92 -8.17 -13.39
C PRO A 57 8.40 -8.57 -13.37
N ASN A 58 9.31 -7.67 -13.76
CA ASN A 58 10.76 -7.92 -13.69
C ASN A 58 11.25 -8.29 -12.28
N VAL A 59 10.64 -7.73 -11.23
CA VAL A 59 10.97 -8.13 -9.85
C VAL A 59 10.45 -9.53 -9.58
N LEU A 60 9.22 -9.84 -9.98
CA LEU A 60 8.65 -11.19 -9.84
C LEU A 60 9.49 -12.25 -10.56
N GLU A 61 9.98 -11.96 -11.76
CA GLU A 61 10.89 -12.83 -12.52
C GLU A 61 12.20 -13.08 -11.75
N ASN A 62 12.81 -12.04 -11.16
CA ASN A 62 14.00 -12.19 -10.34
C ASN A 62 13.78 -13.09 -9.11
N PHE A 63 12.55 -13.14 -8.59
CA PHE A 63 12.16 -14.01 -7.48
C PHE A 63 11.54 -15.35 -7.93
N SER A 64 11.51 -15.65 -9.24
CA SER A 64 10.88 -16.86 -9.80
C SER A 64 9.39 -17.01 -9.45
N ILE A 65 8.67 -15.89 -9.35
CA ILE A 65 7.24 -15.83 -9.05
C ILE A 65 6.48 -15.65 -10.37
N ASN A 66 5.70 -16.66 -10.76
CA ASN A 66 4.96 -16.67 -12.04
C ASN A 66 3.49 -16.26 -11.91
N ILE A 67 3.13 -15.61 -10.80
CA ILE A 67 1.78 -15.12 -10.53
C ILE A 67 1.83 -13.62 -10.25
N PRO A 68 0.80 -12.84 -10.58
CA PRO A 68 0.73 -11.44 -10.19
C PRO A 68 0.70 -11.36 -8.65
N VAL A 69 1.56 -10.50 -8.09
CA VAL A 69 1.62 -10.27 -6.65
C VAL A 69 1.35 -8.81 -6.33
N SER A 70 0.52 -8.65 -5.32
CA SER A 70 0.16 -7.40 -4.69
C SER A 70 0.85 -7.34 -3.33
N ALA A 71 1.48 -6.22 -2.99
CA ALA A 71 2.19 -6.03 -1.73
C ALA A 71 1.69 -4.79 -0.98
N ILE A 72 1.71 -4.87 0.35
CA ILE A 72 1.45 -3.77 1.27
C ILE A 72 2.59 -3.77 2.27
N GLU A 73 3.16 -2.60 2.50
CA GLU A 73 4.16 -2.37 3.53
C GLU A 73 3.70 -1.18 4.38
N ILE A 74 3.69 -1.35 5.70
CA ILE A 74 3.28 -0.32 6.65
C ILE A 74 4.30 -0.20 7.78
N ASN A 75 4.57 1.03 8.17
CA ASN A 75 5.33 1.37 9.36
C ASN A 75 4.40 1.34 10.57
N LEU A 76 4.52 0.28 11.37
CA LEU A 76 3.71 0.10 12.57
C LEU A 76 4.02 1.14 13.65
N ASP A 77 5.26 1.61 13.78
CA ASP A 77 5.60 2.63 14.78
C ASP A 77 4.89 3.95 14.47
N ALA A 78 4.87 4.37 13.20
CA ALA A 78 4.14 5.54 12.76
C ALA A 78 2.63 5.42 13.02
N LEU A 79 2.06 4.23 12.79
CA LEU A 79 0.64 3.96 13.04
C LEU A 79 0.30 3.94 14.54
N LEU A 80 1.09 3.24 15.35
CA LEU A 80 0.89 3.11 16.79
C LEU A 80 1.00 4.45 17.50
N ASN A 81 1.92 5.30 17.07
CA ASN A 81 2.04 6.68 17.56
C ASN A 81 0.79 7.52 17.31
N VAL A 82 -0.06 7.18 16.33
CA VAL A 82 -1.31 7.91 16.07
C VAL A 82 -2.51 7.25 16.75
N LEU A 83 -2.51 5.93 16.93
CA LEU A 83 -3.61 5.17 17.54
C LEU A 83 -3.60 5.17 19.08
N PHE A 84 -2.44 5.26 19.72
CA PHE A 84 -2.30 5.17 21.20
C PHE A 84 -2.04 6.50 21.90
N ILE A 85 -2.52 7.61 21.32
CA ILE A 85 -2.60 8.92 22.00
C ILE A 85 -4.00 9.11 22.59
#